data_AF-A0A7S2HRL8-F1
#
_entry.id   AF-A0A7S2HRL8-F1
#
_cell.length_a   1.000
_cell.length_b   1.000
_cell.length_c   1.000
_cell.angle_alpha   90.00
_cell.angle_beta   90.00
_cell.angle_gamma   90.00
#
_symmetry.space_group_name_H-M   'P 1'
#
loop_
_entity.id
_entity.type
_entity.pdbx_description
1 polymer ?
#
loop_
_entity_poly.entity_id
_entity_poly.type
_entity_poly.pdbx_seq_one_letter_code
_entity_poly.pdbx_strand_id
1 'polypeptide(L)'
;LSVQSRKQVQVANLAWANSSMSATQRTGLLMSQMQSGDKENMLHGTCMACPYVGFIPGSPQLGIPPLNLHDGPQGFRNDPYAKGTSTSWPGAMAMAATFDTEAVYKWGYAMGKEF
;
A
#
# COMPACT_ATOMS: atom_id res chain seq x y z
N LEU A 1 -32.23 -16.03 2.51
CA LEU A 1 -31.10 -15.76 3.44
C LEU A 1 -30.87 -14.26 3.45
N SER A 2 -31.24 -13.59 4.54
CA SER A 2 -31.21 -12.13 4.65
C SER A 2 -29.76 -11.66 4.85
N VAL A 3 -29.20 -11.00 3.85
CA VAL A 3 -27.94 -10.26 4.00
C VAL A 3 -28.29 -8.98 4.75
N GLN A 4 -28.02 -8.95 6.06
CA GLN A 4 -28.13 -7.72 6.83
C GLN A 4 -27.11 -6.70 6.29
N SER A 5 -27.63 -5.63 5.70
CA SER A 5 -26.84 -4.48 5.24
C SER A 5 -26.15 -3.82 6.45
N ARG A 6 -24.81 -3.86 6.46
CA ARG A 6 -24.00 -3.15 7.47
C ARG A 6 -23.99 -1.65 7.13
N LYS A 7 -24.37 -0.81 8.10
CA LYS A 7 -24.26 0.66 8.03
C LYS A 7 -22.79 1.07 7.79
N GLN A 8 -22.57 2.11 6.99
CA GLN A 8 -21.24 2.74 6.88
C GLN A 8 -20.78 3.23 8.26
N VAL A 9 -19.65 2.72 8.74
CA VAL A 9 -19.03 3.12 10.00
C VAL A 9 -18.11 4.32 9.72
N GLN A 10 -18.25 5.41 10.48
CA GLN A 10 -17.30 6.53 10.40
C GLN A 10 -15.92 6.08 10.93
N VAL A 11 -14.87 6.33 10.14
CA VAL A 11 -13.47 5.93 10.41
C VAL A 11 -12.95 6.42 11.77
N ALA A 12 -13.47 7.55 12.26
CA ALA A 12 -13.08 8.14 13.54
C ALA A 12 -13.36 7.25 14.77
N ASN A 13 -14.19 6.20 14.64
CA ASN A 13 -14.56 5.30 15.75
C ASN A 13 -13.91 3.90 15.65
N LEU A 14 -12.97 3.69 14.73
CA LEU A 14 -12.34 2.38 14.57
C LEU A 14 -11.19 2.21 15.56
N ALA A 15 -11.31 1.25 16.48
CA ALA A 15 -10.31 1.02 17.52
C ALA A 15 -8.90 0.74 16.97
N TRP A 16 -8.81 0.10 15.79
CA TRP A 16 -7.55 -0.19 15.11
C TRP A 16 -6.96 1.01 14.34
N ALA A 17 -7.67 2.13 14.23
CA ALA A 17 -7.14 3.37 13.61
C ALA A 17 -6.37 4.26 14.60
N ASN A 18 -6.33 3.90 15.89
CA ASN A 18 -5.66 4.71 16.91
C ASN A 18 -4.12 4.68 16.76
N SER A 19 -3.54 5.74 16.18
CA SER A 19 -2.11 5.83 15.91
C SER A 19 -1.20 5.86 17.15
N SER A 20 -1.74 6.08 18.35
CA SER A 20 -0.99 5.98 19.61
C SER A 20 -0.66 4.53 20.02
N MET A 21 -1.38 3.55 19.47
CA MET A 21 -1.10 2.12 19.68
C MET A 21 -0.06 1.62 18.68
N SER A 22 0.73 0.61 19.08
CA SER A 22 1.67 -0.05 18.17
C SER A 22 0.94 -0.68 16.97
N ALA A 23 1.65 -0.80 15.83
CA ALA A 23 1.10 -1.45 14.65
C ALA A 23 0.56 -2.85 14.97
N THR A 24 1.28 -3.65 15.76
CA THR A 24 0.85 -4.98 16.18
C THR A 24 -0.47 -4.98 16.95
N GLN A 25 -0.64 -4.06 17.92
CA GLN A 25 -1.88 -3.96 18.67
C GLN A 25 -3.05 -3.54 17.77
N ARG A 26 -2.84 -2.57 16.87
CA ARG A 26 -3.84 -2.14 15.89
C ARG A 26 -4.25 -3.28 14.97
N THR A 27 -3.27 -4.02 14.45
CA THR A 27 -3.52 -5.20 13.60
C THR A 27 -4.29 -6.28 14.36
N GLY A 28 -3.96 -6.55 15.63
CA GLY A 28 -4.72 -7.51 16.46
C GLY A 28 -6.19 -7.13 16.60
N LEU A 29 -6.48 -5.85 16.87
CA LEU A 29 -7.84 -5.33 16.93
C LEU A 29 -8.55 -5.46 15.58
N LEU A 30 -7.91 -5.05 14.48
CA LEU A 30 -8.46 -5.17 13.14
C LEU A 30 -8.78 -6.63 12.78
N MET A 31 -7.83 -7.54 12.98
CA MET A 31 -7.97 -8.97 12.67
C MET A 31 -9.08 -9.66 13.48
N SER A 32 -9.39 -9.14 14.67
CA SER A 32 -10.50 -9.62 15.49
C SER A 32 -11.88 -9.25 14.94
N GLN A 33 -11.94 -8.22 14.08
CA GLN A 33 -13.17 -7.71 13.46
C GLN A 33 -13.36 -8.21 12.03
N MET A 34 -12.28 -8.67 11.39
CA MET A 34 -12.30 -9.22 10.03
C MET A 34 -12.99 -10.58 9.96
N GLN A 35 -13.89 -10.74 9.00
CA GLN A 35 -14.42 -12.04 8.60
C GLN A 35 -13.40 -12.79 7.71
N SER A 36 -13.63 -14.09 7.46
CA SER A 36 -12.76 -14.86 6.56
C SER A 36 -12.68 -14.21 5.17
N GLY A 37 -13.80 -13.76 4.62
CA GLY A 37 -13.86 -13.07 3.33
C GLY A 37 -13.05 -11.76 3.30
N ASP A 38 -13.01 -11.00 4.41
CA ASP A 38 -12.17 -9.79 4.47
C ASP A 38 -10.68 -10.17 4.40
N LYS A 39 -10.29 -11.26 5.07
CA LYS A 39 -8.91 -11.74 5.10
C LYS A 39 -8.49 -12.31 3.76
N GLU A 40 -9.36 -13.10 3.15
CA GLU A 40 -9.19 -13.63 1.80
C GLU A 40 -9.03 -12.48 0.81
N ASN A 41 -9.90 -11.47 0.83
CA ASN A 41 -9.80 -10.32 -0.08
C ASN A 41 -8.42 -9.63 0.01
N MET A 42 -7.84 -9.51 1.20
CA MET A 42 -6.51 -8.91 1.41
C MET A 42 -5.35 -9.74 0.86
N LEU A 43 -5.59 -10.99 0.43
CA LEU A 43 -4.58 -11.90 -0.13
C LEU A 43 -4.71 -12.07 -1.65
N HIS A 44 -5.75 -11.50 -2.28
CA HIS A 44 -6.00 -11.65 -3.70
C HIS A 44 -5.79 -10.34 -4.46
N GLY A 45 -4.85 -10.37 -5.42
CA GLY A 45 -4.75 -9.33 -6.43
C GLY A 45 -5.94 -9.41 -7.39
N THR A 46 -6.46 -8.26 -7.79
CA THR A 46 -7.55 -8.13 -8.77
C THR A 46 -7.18 -7.08 -9.83
N CYS A 47 -8.04 -6.91 -10.83
CA CYS A 47 -7.94 -5.84 -11.82
C CYS A 47 -6.61 -5.79 -12.60
N MET A 48 -6.46 -6.71 -13.56
CA MET A 48 -5.29 -6.76 -14.45
C MET A 48 -5.13 -5.55 -15.39
N ALA A 49 -6.21 -4.76 -15.58
CA ALA A 49 -6.22 -3.57 -16.43
C ALA A 49 -6.32 -2.27 -15.62
N CYS A 50 -6.06 -2.32 -14.32
CA CYS A 50 -5.96 -1.14 -13.48
C CYS A 50 -4.65 -0.38 -13.74
N PRO A 51 -4.56 0.91 -13.40
CA PRO A 51 -3.36 1.72 -13.61
C PRO A 51 -2.15 1.29 -12.76
N TYR A 52 -2.33 0.37 -11.81
CA TYR A 52 -1.29 -0.16 -10.95
C TYR A 52 -0.97 -1.61 -11.34
N VAL A 53 0.30 -2.00 -11.21
CA VAL A 53 0.79 -3.34 -11.56
C VAL A 53 0.17 -4.43 -10.68
N GLY A 54 -0.18 -4.09 -9.44
CA GLY A 54 -0.99 -4.91 -8.56
C GLY A 54 -2.04 -4.07 -7.83
N PHE A 55 -3.19 -4.66 -7.59
CA PHE A 55 -4.30 -3.99 -6.91
C PHE A 55 -5.03 -4.95 -5.99
N ILE A 56 -5.17 -4.57 -4.71
CA ILE A 56 -6.00 -5.28 -3.74
C ILE A 56 -7.15 -4.36 -3.36
N PRO A 57 -8.42 -4.77 -3.56
CA PRO A 57 -9.57 -3.97 -3.18
C PRO A 57 -9.55 -3.64 -1.69
N GLY A 58 -9.95 -2.41 -1.34
CA GLY A 58 -10.08 -2.01 0.06
C GLY A 58 -11.27 -2.67 0.74
N SER A 59 -11.34 -2.53 2.06
CA SER A 59 -12.53 -2.88 2.86
C SER A 59 -13.09 -1.62 3.52
N PRO A 60 -14.06 -0.94 2.88
CA PRO A 60 -14.65 0.31 3.39
C PRO A 60 -15.29 0.14 4.77
N GLN A 61 -15.87 -1.03 5.06
CA GLN A 61 -16.49 -1.30 6.36
C GLN A 61 -15.46 -1.38 7.50
N LEU A 62 -14.20 -1.68 7.17
CA LEU A 62 -13.08 -1.72 8.11
C LEU A 62 -12.20 -0.46 8.04
N GLY A 63 -12.58 0.53 7.21
CA GLY A 63 -11.77 1.73 6.98
C GLY A 63 -10.43 1.45 6.30
N ILE A 64 -10.29 0.33 5.57
CA ILE A 64 -9.06 -0.03 4.86
C ILE A 64 -9.16 0.48 3.41
N PRO A 65 -8.27 1.39 2.97
CA PRO A 65 -8.24 1.80 1.57
C PRO A 65 -7.71 0.66 0.68
N PRO A 66 -7.96 0.71 -0.64
CA PRO A 66 -7.32 -0.21 -1.57
C PRO A 66 -5.79 -0.14 -1.48
N LEU A 67 -5.11 -1.27 -1.71
CA LEU A 67 -3.66 -1.30 -1.84
C LEU A 67 -3.30 -1.24 -3.32
N ASN A 68 -2.60 -0.17 -3.69
CA ASN A 68 -2.04 0.03 -5.01
C ASN A 68 -0.56 -0.38 -4.96
N LEU A 69 -0.19 -1.37 -5.75
CA LEU A 69 1.19 -1.88 -5.85
C LEU A 69 1.75 -1.51 -7.23
N HIS A 70 2.94 -0.91 -7.25
CA HIS A 70 3.55 -0.45 -8.50
C HIS A 70 5.04 -0.82 -8.55
N ASP A 71 5.54 -1.10 -9.75
CA ASP A 71 6.96 -1.14 -10.06
C ASP A 71 7.56 0.28 -10.06
N GLY A 72 8.88 0.47 -9.90
CA GLY A 72 9.90 -0.55 -9.64
C GLY A 72 11.09 -0.03 -8.82
N PRO A 73 12.15 -0.84 -8.67
CA PRO A 73 13.21 -0.63 -7.67
C PRO A 73 14.15 0.55 -7.94
N GLN A 74 13.94 1.28 -9.03
CA GLN A 74 14.75 2.43 -9.46
C GLN A 74 13.85 3.61 -9.90
N GLY A 75 12.64 3.70 -9.35
CA GLY A 75 11.65 4.74 -9.64
C GLY A 75 10.30 4.19 -10.07
N PHE A 76 9.28 5.05 -10.02
CA PHE A 76 7.93 4.72 -10.43
C PHE A 76 7.90 4.37 -11.93
N ARG A 77 7.47 3.15 -12.25
CA ARG A 77 7.36 2.67 -13.64
C ARG A 77 6.13 3.27 -14.28
N ASN A 78 6.27 4.34 -15.02
CA ASN A 78 5.09 5.00 -15.59
C ASN A 78 4.59 4.36 -16.90
N ASP A 79 3.38 4.75 -17.30
CA ASP A 79 2.82 4.53 -18.63
C ASP A 79 3.75 5.08 -19.72
N PRO A 80 3.97 4.35 -20.84
CA PRO A 80 4.89 4.76 -21.91
C PRO A 80 4.55 6.10 -22.57
N TYR A 81 3.31 6.58 -22.45
CA TYR A 81 2.86 7.87 -22.98
C TYR A 81 3.01 9.03 -21.98
N ALA A 82 3.25 8.75 -20.70
CA ALA A 82 3.44 9.75 -19.64
C ALA A 82 4.93 9.98 -19.33
N LYS A 83 5.70 10.30 -20.37
CA LYS A 83 7.15 10.53 -20.28
C LYS A 83 7.47 11.80 -19.48
N GLY A 84 8.55 11.77 -18.70
CA GLY A 84 9.07 12.94 -17.98
C GLY A 84 8.33 13.31 -16.70
N THR A 85 7.44 12.44 -16.21
CA THR A 85 6.68 12.68 -14.97
C THR A 85 7.19 11.85 -13.78
N SER A 86 8.22 11.03 -13.96
CA SER A 86 8.87 10.21 -12.93
C SER A 86 10.38 10.27 -13.09
N THR A 87 11.11 10.07 -12.00
CA THR A 87 12.57 10.06 -12.00
C THR A 87 13.08 8.64 -12.27
N SER A 88 14.02 8.50 -13.21
CA SER A 88 14.78 7.26 -13.39
C SER A 88 16.01 7.29 -12.50
N TRP A 89 15.94 6.66 -11.34
CA TRP A 89 17.01 6.67 -10.34
C TRP A 89 18.17 5.72 -10.71
N PRO A 90 19.37 5.90 -10.12
CA PRO A 90 20.43 4.89 -10.21
C PRO A 90 19.95 3.54 -9.69
N GLY A 91 20.34 2.45 -10.36
CA GLY A 91 20.02 1.09 -9.92
C GLY A 91 20.76 0.71 -8.63
N ALA A 92 20.27 -0.32 -7.94
CA ALA A 92 20.82 -0.76 -6.64
C ALA A 92 22.33 -1.09 -6.69
N MET A 93 22.86 -1.59 -7.82
CA MET A 93 24.30 -1.85 -7.96
C MET A 93 25.13 -0.55 -7.97
N ALA A 94 24.64 0.51 -8.62
CA ALA A 94 25.32 1.82 -8.61
C ALA A 94 25.29 2.43 -7.21
N MET A 95 24.17 2.30 -6.50
CA MET A 95 24.05 2.71 -5.11
C MET A 95 24.94 1.89 -4.17
N ALA A 96 25.11 0.59 -4.40
CA ALA A 96 26.02 -0.23 -3.62
C ALA A 96 27.49 0.18 -3.84
N ALA A 97 27.85 0.55 -5.07
CA ALA A 97 29.20 0.97 -5.44
C ALA A 97 29.63 2.30 -4.78
N THR A 98 28.71 3.05 -4.17
CA THR A 98 29.08 4.25 -3.41
C THR A 98 29.67 3.90 -2.04
N PHE A 99 29.36 2.71 -1.50
CA PHE A 99 29.66 2.32 -0.11
C PHE A 99 29.17 3.35 0.93
N ASP A 100 28.11 4.12 0.59
CA ASP A 100 27.57 5.20 1.40
C ASP A 100 26.13 4.89 1.83
N THR A 101 25.95 4.62 3.12
CA THR A 101 24.64 4.32 3.71
C THR A 101 23.70 5.52 3.73
N GLU A 102 24.22 6.75 3.83
CA GLU A 102 23.42 7.97 3.78
C GLU A 102 22.90 8.21 2.36
N ALA A 103 23.72 7.96 1.34
CA ALA A 103 23.30 8.00 -0.07
C ALA A 103 22.17 7.00 -0.35
N VAL A 104 22.29 5.76 0.14
CA VAL A 104 21.23 4.72 0.01
C VAL A 104 19.94 5.13 0.72
N TYR A 105 20.04 5.72 1.92
CA TYR A 105 18.88 6.24 2.65
C TYR A 105 18.16 7.35 1.87
N LYS A 106 18.92 8.35 1.38
CA LYS A 106 18.36 9.46 0.60
C LYS A 106 17.72 8.98 -0.69
N TRP A 107 18.34 8.02 -1.38
CA TRP A 107 17.81 7.38 -2.58
C TRP A 107 16.45 6.71 -2.30
N GLY A 108 16.36 5.87 -1.27
CA GLY A 108 15.10 5.23 -0.88
C GLY A 108 14.02 6.23 -0.43
N TYR A 109 14.41 7.23 0.37
CA TYR A 109 13.48 8.27 0.86
C TYR A 109 12.93 9.14 -0.28
N ALA A 110 13.76 9.51 -1.26
CA ALA A 110 13.33 10.27 -2.41
C ALA A 110 12.41 9.46 -3.33
N MET A 111 12.74 8.19 -3.60
CA MET A 111 11.83 7.29 -4.31
C MET A 111 10.49 7.17 -3.58
N GLY A 112 10.48 6.94 -2.27
CA GLY A 112 9.24 6.82 -1.49
C GLY A 112 8.36 8.08 -1.47
N LYS A 113 8.85 9.25 -1.87
CA LYS A 113 8.03 10.46 -2.08
C LYS A 113 7.36 10.51 -3.44
N GLU A 114 7.91 9.81 -4.43
CA GLU A 114 7.37 9.74 -5.79
C GLU A 114 6.31 8.64 -5.96
N PHE A 115 6.30 7.65 -5.07
CA PHE A 115 5.27 6.61 -4.97
C PHE A 115 4.09 7.07 -4.11
#